data_AF-A0A9W6R2X2-F1
#
_entry.id   AF-A0A9W6R2X2-F1
#
_cell.length_a   1.000
_cell.length_b   1.000
_cell.length_c   1.000
_cell.angle_alpha   90.00
_cell.angle_beta   90.00
_cell.angle_gamma   90.00
#
_symmetry.space_group_name_H-M   'P 1'
#
loop_
_entity.id
_entity.type
_entity.pdbx_description
1 polymer ?
#
loop_
_entity_poly.entity_id
_entity_poly.type
_entity_poly.pdbx_seq_one_letter_code
_entity_poly.pdbx_strand_id
1 'polypeptide(L)'
;MWTSQDRLAAAGASIDPARWRAMFDELTGRIAGRFSRVEPRRRAEKLLLGLVSQLPRKNCWTIAEHVGDATPDGLQHLLARAVWDAEAVRDDLRDYVCDHLGKHNAVLIVDETGDLKKGTHTVGVQRQYTGTAGRIENSQVAVYLTYATTAGRALIDTWLTE
;
A
#
# COMPACT_ATOMS: atom_id res chain seq x y z
N MET A 1 10.84 -29.44 14.17
CA MET A 1 11.94 -29.09 15.10
C MET A 1 12.32 -27.65 14.79
N TRP A 2 11.68 -26.69 15.45
CA TRP A 2 11.91 -25.24 15.27
C TRP A 2 13.08 -24.85 16.20
N THR A 3 14.20 -24.40 15.64
CA THR A 3 15.36 -23.98 16.42
C THR A 3 15.13 -22.57 16.98
N SER A 4 15.74 -22.30 18.15
CA SER A 4 15.59 -21.06 18.92
C SER A 4 16.08 -19.77 18.20
N GLN A 5 16.55 -19.87 16.95
CA GLN A 5 17.11 -18.75 16.19
C GLN A 5 16.06 -17.92 15.44
N ASP A 6 14.90 -18.48 15.10
CA ASP A 6 13.84 -17.74 14.38
C ASP A 6 13.15 -16.68 15.27
N ARG A 7 13.21 -16.84 16.59
CA ARG A 7 12.68 -15.83 17.53
C ARG A 7 13.54 -14.58 17.67
N LEU A 8 14.82 -14.63 17.28
CA LEU A 8 15.72 -13.47 17.35
C LEU A 8 15.66 -12.59 16.10
N ALA A 9 15.23 -13.13 14.95
CA ALA A 9 15.04 -12.36 13.73
C ALA A 9 13.78 -11.47 13.75
N ALA A 10 12.79 -11.80 14.58
CA ALA A 10 11.54 -11.05 14.72
C ALA A 10 11.57 -9.96 15.82
N ALA A 11 12.67 -9.81 16.56
CA ALA A 11 12.77 -8.90 17.71
C ALA A 11 13.50 -7.57 17.40
N GLY A 12 13.66 -7.19 16.13
CA GLY A 12 14.65 -6.19 15.71
C GLY A 12 14.17 -4.80 15.30
N ALA A 13 12.89 -4.43 15.43
CA ALA A 13 12.45 -3.06 15.19
C ALA A 13 11.19 -2.74 16.00
N SER A 14 11.34 -2.48 17.31
CA SER A 14 10.33 -1.71 18.02
C SER A 14 10.33 -0.31 17.40
N ILE A 15 9.35 -0.01 16.55
CA ILE A 15 9.16 1.36 16.08
C ILE A 15 8.60 2.13 17.29
N ASP A 16 9.32 3.17 17.70
CA ASP A 16 8.82 4.11 18.71
C ASP A 16 7.40 4.58 18.29
N PRO A 17 6.35 4.31 19.08
CA PRO A 17 4.98 4.66 18.72
C PRO A 17 4.81 6.16 18.45
N ALA A 18 5.55 7.03 19.15
CA ALA A 18 5.50 8.47 18.96
C ALA A 18 6.10 8.85 17.60
N ARG A 19 7.29 8.33 17.29
CA ARG A 19 7.91 8.49 15.96
C ARG A 19 7.03 7.96 14.84
N TRP A 20 6.44 6.77 15.01
CA TRP A 20 5.54 6.18 14.02
C TRP A 20 4.33 7.10 13.78
N ARG A 21 3.71 7.61 14.85
CA ARG A 21 2.58 8.53 14.74
C ARG A 21 2.98 9.82 14.01
N ALA A 22 4.13 10.40 14.36
CA ALA A 22 4.63 11.60 13.70
C ALA A 22 4.84 11.39 12.19
N MET A 23 5.47 10.28 11.79
CA MET A 23 5.66 9.94 10.37
C MET A 23 4.32 9.71 9.65
N PHE A 24 3.36 9.05 10.31
CA PHE A 24 2.03 8.84 9.76
C PHE A 24 1.27 10.17 9.56
N ASP A 25 1.33 11.05 10.56
CA ASP A 25 0.67 12.36 10.52
C ASP A 25 1.32 13.28 9.49
N GLU A 26 2.65 13.21 9.33
CA GLU A 26 3.38 13.92 8.26
C GLU A 26 2.94 13.45 6.87
N LEU A 27 2.95 12.13 6.63
CA LEU A 27 2.54 11.57 5.34
C LEU A 27 1.09 11.91 5.01
N THR A 28 0.18 11.73 5.96
CA THR A 28 -1.25 12.03 5.77
C THR A 28 -1.51 13.53 5.63
N GLY A 29 -0.71 14.36 6.30
CA GLY A 29 -0.67 15.80 6.10
C GLY A 29 -0.21 16.20 4.70
N ARG A 30 0.79 15.52 4.15
CA ARG A 30 1.32 15.79 2.80
C ARG A 30 0.29 15.52 1.72
N ILE A 31 -0.39 14.37 1.78
CA ILE A 31 -1.40 13.97 0.78
C ILE A 31 -2.76 14.68 0.99
N ALA A 32 -2.94 15.40 2.09
CA ALA A 32 -4.22 15.99 2.46
C ALA A 32 -4.82 16.90 1.38
N GLY A 33 -3.96 17.65 0.67
CA GLY A 33 -4.37 18.56 -0.40
C GLY A 33 -4.93 17.86 -1.64
N ARG A 34 -4.81 16.53 -1.74
CA ARG A 34 -5.30 15.72 -2.87
C ARG A 34 -6.75 15.29 -2.72
N PHE A 35 -7.36 15.64 -1.59
CA PHE A 35 -8.77 15.41 -1.31
C PHE A 35 -9.53 16.75 -1.31
N SER A 36 -10.55 16.85 -2.17
CA SER A 36 -11.38 18.07 -2.26
C SER A 36 -12.28 18.29 -1.03
N ARG A 37 -12.53 17.23 -0.25
CA ARG A 37 -13.41 17.24 0.92
C ARG A 37 -12.75 16.55 2.11
N VAL A 38 -13.15 16.96 3.31
CA VAL A 38 -12.59 16.42 4.57
C VAL A 38 -13.03 14.98 4.82
N GLU A 39 -14.22 14.57 4.35
CA GLU A 39 -14.74 13.23 4.61
C GLU A 39 -13.94 12.14 3.90
N PRO A 40 -13.68 12.18 2.57
CA PRO A 40 -12.81 11.22 1.90
C PRO A 40 -11.40 11.19 2.48
N ARG A 41 -10.83 12.35 2.85
CA ARG A 41 -9.53 12.44 3.52
C ARG A 41 -9.50 11.63 4.82
N ARG A 42 -10.46 11.87 5.72
CA ARG A 42 -10.57 11.11 6.99
C ARG A 42 -10.77 9.62 6.76
N ARG A 43 -11.49 9.24 5.71
CA ARG A 43 -11.66 7.82 5.32
C ARG A 43 -10.34 7.23 4.80
N ALA A 44 -9.55 7.98 4.04
CA ALA A 44 -8.24 7.53 3.56
C ALA A 44 -7.27 7.32 4.73
N GLU A 45 -7.22 8.24 5.70
CA GLU A 45 -6.44 8.09 6.93
C GLU A 45 -6.83 6.81 7.69
N LYS A 46 -8.13 6.55 7.87
CA LYS A 46 -8.64 5.31 8.48
C LYS A 46 -8.28 4.06 7.67
N LEU A 47 -8.40 4.12 6.35
CA LEU A 47 -8.02 3.02 5.47
C LEU A 47 -6.53 2.69 5.62
N LEU A 48 -5.65 3.70 5.61
CA LEU A 48 -4.21 3.54 5.78
C LEU A 48 -3.87 2.89 7.12
N LEU A 49 -4.47 3.36 8.22
CA LEU A 49 -4.32 2.74 9.54
C LEU A 49 -4.73 1.27 9.52
N GLY A 50 -5.86 0.95 8.88
CA GLY A 50 -6.34 -0.42 8.71
C GLY A 50 -5.41 -1.29 7.87
N LEU A 51 -4.79 -0.75 6.83
CA LEU A 51 -3.85 -1.48 5.96
C LEU A 51 -2.56 -1.82 6.71
N VAL A 52 -1.99 -0.89 7.47
CA VAL A 52 -0.73 -1.07 8.20
C VAL A 52 -0.86 -1.75 9.57
N SER A 53 -2.09 -2.02 10.03
CA SER A 53 -2.35 -2.75 11.27
C SER A 53 -2.01 -4.24 11.18
N GLN A 54 -2.17 -4.97 12.27
CA GLN A 54 -1.99 -6.44 12.32
C GLN A 54 -3.28 -7.22 12.01
N LEU A 55 -4.29 -6.59 11.39
CA LEU A 55 -5.53 -7.29 11.03
C LEU A 55 -5.24 -8.49 10.09
N PRO A 56 -5.81 -9.68 10.37
CA PRO A 56 -5.55 -10.89 9.59
C PRO A 56 -6.13 -10.82 8.18
N ARG A 57 -7.14 -9.97 7.97
CA ARG A 57 -7.76 -9.73 6.66
C ARG A 57 -7.93 -8.24 6.42
N LYS A 58 -7.48 -7.79 5.25
CA LYS A 58 -7.56 -6.38 4.81
C LYS A 58 -8.71 -6.23 3.82
N ASN A 59 -9.91 -6.04 4.33
CA ASN A 59 -11.08 -5.67 3.54
C ASN A 59 -11.81 -4.49 4.21
N CYS A 60 -12.72 -3.82 3.49
CA CYS A 60 -13.42 -2.65 4.03
C CYS A 60 -14.22 -2.96 5.30
N TRP A 61 -14.76 -4.16 5.45
CA TRP A 61 -15.53 -4.55 6.63
C TRP A 61 -14.64 -4.64 7.87
N THR A 62 -13.62 -5.50 7.81
CA THR A 62 -12.68 -5.73 8.90
C THR A 62 -11.92 -4.45 9.27
N ILE A 63 -11.58 -3.61 8.29
CA ILE A 63 -10.96 -2.32 8.57
C ILE A 63 -11.95 -1.35 9.23
N ALA A 64 -13.19 -1.27 8.75
CA ALA A 64 -14.22 -0.40 9.34
C ALA A 64 -14.45 -0.75 10.82
N GLU A 65 -14.61 -2.03 11.14
CA GLU A 65 -14.73 -2.50 12.52
C GLU A 65 -13.52 -2.11 13.37
N HIS A 66 -12.31 -2.28 12.82
CA HIS A 66 -11.07 -1.95 13.52
C HIS A 66 -10.92 -0.45 13.84
N VAL A 67 -11.40 0.43 12.96
CA VAL A 67 -11.33 1.89 13.13
C VAL A 67 -12.59 2.48 13.79
N GLY A 68 -13.47 1.63 14.31
CA GLY A 68 -14.67 2.02 15.07
C GLY A 68 -15.83 2.54 14.22
N ASP A 69 -15.87 2.24 12.93
CA ASP A 69 -17.01 2.55 12.07
C ASP A 69 -18.10 1.47 12.19
N ALA A 70 -19.37 1.89 12.17
CA ALA A 70 -20.50 0.98 12.28
C ALA A 70 -20.74 0.14 11.00
N THR A 71 -20.34 0.65 9.84
CA THR A 71 -20.54 -0.01 8.53
C THR A 71 -19.31 0.21 7.63
N PRO A 72 -19.07 -0.66 6.63
CA PRO A 72 -17.98 -0.50 5.67
C PRO A 72 -18.22 0.63 4.65
N ASP A 73 -19.41 1.21 4.61
CA ASP A 73 -19.89 2.06 3.51
C ASP A 73 -18.98 3.26 3.26
N GLY A 74 -18.42 3.85 4.34
CA GLY A 74 -17.51 4.98 4.21
C GLY A 74 -16.20 4.62 3.48
N LEU A 75 -15.66 3.44 3.73
CA LEU A 75 -14.44 2.94 3.07
C LEU A 75 -14.75 2.46 1.64
N GLN A 76 -15.89 1.81 1.43
CA GLN A 76 -16.33 1.41 0.10
C GLN A 76 -16.60 2.64 -0.79
N HIS A 77 -17.22 3.68 -0.23
CA HIS A 77 -17.44 4.94 -0.93
C HIS A 77 -16.11 5.59 -1.32
N LEU A 78 -15.11 5.62 -0.43
CA LEU A 78 -13.78 6.13 -0.75
C LEU A 78 -13.16 5.42 -1.97
N LEU A 79 -13.24 4.09 -2.01
CA LEU A 79 -12.59 3.29 -3.06
C LEU A 79 -13.37 3.27 -4.38
N ALA A 80 -14.70 3.40 -4.34
CA ALA A 80 -15.55 3.17 -5.52
C ALA A 80 -16.19 4.44 -6.09
N ARG A 81 -16.32 5.52 -5.31
CA ARG A 81 -17.15 6.68 -5.69
C ARG A 81 -16.53 8.05 -5.38
N ALA A 82 -15.68 8.14 -4.35
CA ALA A 82 -15.05 9.40 -4.01
C ALA A 82 -14.09 9.83 -5.13
N VAL A 83 -14.12 11.11 -5.47
CA VAL A 83 -13.18 11.72 -6.42
C VAL A 83 -12.01 12.29 -5.62
N TRP A 84 -10.83 11.71 -5.83
CA TRP A 84 -9.55 12.14 -5.29
C TRP A 84 -8.46 11.86 -6.31
N ASP A 85 -7.39 12.65 -6.29
CA ASP A 85 -6.32 12.55 -7.27
C ASP A 85 -5.32 11.46 -6.86
N ALA A 86 -5.53 10.24 -7.36
CA ALA A 86 -4.70 9.09 -6.99
C ALA A 86 -3.26 9.20 -7.51
N GLU A 87 -3.06 9.80 -8.68
CA GLU A 87 -1.74 10.02 -9.26
C GLU A 87 -0.96 11.04 -8.44
N ALA A 88 -1.59 12.16 -8.07
CA ALA A 88 -0.94 13.15 -7.21
C ALA A 88 -0.66 12.64 -5.79
N VAL A 89 -1.52 11.77 -5.24
CA VAL A 89 -1.21 11.07 -3.95
C VAL A 89 0.01 10.18 -4.10
N ARG A 90 0.14 9.43 -5.21
CA ARG A 90 1.33 8.62 -5.49
C ARG A 90 2.57 9.50 -5.61
N ASP A 91 2.48 10.63 -6.31
CA ASP A 91 3.61 11.52 -6.50
C ASP A 91 4.06 12.17 -5.18
N ASP A 92 3.12 12.57 -4.32
CA ASP A 92 3.42 13.04 -2.96
C ASP A 92 4.08 11.94 -2.11
N LEU A 93 3.64 10.68 -2.23
CA LEU A 93 4.25 9.53 -1.55
C LEU A 93 5.68 9.28 -2.06
N ARG A 94 5.90 9.36 -3.37
CA ARG A 94 7.23 9.23 -3.98
C ARG A 94 8.18 10.27 -3.40
N ASP A 95 7.76 11.53 -3.38
CA ASP A 95 8.62 12.60 -2.85
C ASP A 95 8.87 12.40 -1.35
N TYR A 96 7.86 12.01 -0.58
CA TYR A 96 8.01 11.66 0.84
C TYR A 96 9.06 10.56 1.04
N VAL A 97 9.01 9.49 0.25
CA VAL A 97 9.98 8.39 0.31
C VAL A 97 11.38 8.88 -0.04
N CYS A 98 11.53 9.67 -1.11
CA CYS A 98 12.83 10.19 -1.54
C CYS A 98 13.45 11.14 -0.49
N ASP A 99 12.64 11.98 0.15
CA ASP A 99 13.07 12.88 1.22
C ASP A 99 13.57 12.11 2.44
N HIS A 100 12.90 11.00 2.80
CA HIS A 100 13.21 10.22 4.00
C HIS A 100 14.31 9.18 3.82
N LEU A 101 14.38 8.53 2.66
CA LEU A 101 15.38 7.48 2.38
C LEU A 101 16.68 8.06 1.81
N GLY A 102 16.67 9.33 1.41
CA GLY A 102 17.81 10.02 0.80
C GLY A 102 18.03 9.63 -0.66
N LYS A 103 18.93 10.37 -1.33
CA LYS A 103 19.21 10.21 -2.77
C LYS A 103 20.55 9.54 -3.08
N HIS A 104 21.46 9.50 -2.11
CA HIS A 104 22.78 8.91 -2.33
C HIS A 104 22.69 7.39 -2.45
N ASN A 105 23.32 6.85 -3.50
CA ASN A 105 23.35 5.41 -3.80
C ASN A 105 21.95 4.79 -3.94
N ALA A 106 20.95 5.59 -4.34
CA ALA A 106 19.61 5.07 -4.58
C ALA A 106 19.58 4.18 -5.82
N VAL A 107 18.86 3.07 -5.72
CA VAL A 107 18.63 2.12 -6.81
C VAL A 107 17.13 2.07 -7.08
N LEU A 108 16.79 2.14 -8.38
CA LEU A 108 15.44 1.89 -8.87
C LEU A 108 15.36 0.43 -9.31
N ILE A 109 14.42 -0.31 -8.72
CA ILE A 109 14.17 -1.71 -9.04
C ILE A 109 12.80 -1.79 -9.70
N VAL A 110 12.78 -2.32 -10.92
CA VAL A 110 11.55 -2.59 -11.68
C VAL A 110 11.31 -4.08 -11.65
N ASP A 111 10.13 -4.48 -11.20
CA ASP A 111 9.74 -5.89 -11.10
C ASP A 111 8.25 -6.04 -11.42
N GLU A 112 7.91 -7.10 -12.16
CA GLU A 112 6.51 -7.47 -12.39
C GLU A 112 6.06 -8.52 -11.37
N THR A 113 4.83 -8.37 -10.88
CA THR A 113 4.19 -9.37 -10.02
C THR A 113 2.84 -9.74 -10.61
N GLY A 114 2.65 -11.03 -10.86
CA GLY A 114 1.38 -11.59 -11.28
C GLY A 114 0.64 -12.27 -10.13
N ASP A 115 -0.63 -11.92 -9.96
CA ASP A 115 -1.56 -12.57 -9.05
C ASP A 115 -2.62 -13.36 -9.82
N LEU A 116 -2.73 -14.66 -9.54
CA LEU A 116 -3.69 -15.54 -10.20
C LEU A 116 -5.10 -15.26 -9.70
N LYS A 117 -6.02 -15.06 -10.63
CA LYS A 117 -7.42 -14.73 -10.30
C LYS A 117 -8.37 -15.73 -10.91
N LYS A 118 -9.51 -15.92 -10.24
CA LYS A 118 -10.69 -16.61 -10.79
C LYS A 118 -11.75 -15.57 -11.10
N GLY A 119 -12.37 -15.67 -12.27
CA GLY A 119 -13.39 -14.73 -12.75
C GLY A 119 -12.81 -13.43 -13.32
N THR A 120 -13.69 -12.46 -13.55
CA THR A 120 -13.43 -11.22 -14.32
C THR A 120 -13.71 -9.94 -13.54
N HIS A 121 -14.01 -10.03 -12.24
CA HIS A 121 -14.40 -8.87 -11.41
C HIS A 121 -13.22 -8.16 -10.73
N THR A 122 -11.99 -8.60 -10.94
CA THR A 122 -10.80 -7.91 -10.42
C THR A 122 -10.26 -6.95 -11.48
N VAL A 123 -9.91 -5.73 -11.09
CA VAL A 123 -9.35 -4.73 -12.01
C VAL A 123 -8.06 -5.27 -12.66
N GLY A 124 -7.90 -5.08 -13.97
CA GLY A 124 -6.74 -5.54 -14.74
C GLY A 124 -6.59 -7.07 -14.83
N VAL A 125 -7.63 -7.83 -14.51
CA VAL A 125 -7.61 -9.29 -14.68
C VAL A 125 -7.87 -9.64 -16.14
N GLN A 126 -6.96 -10.43 -16.72
CA GLN A 126 -7.11 -10.94 -18.07
C GLN A 126 -6.26 -12.20 -18.28
N ARG A 127 -6.42 -12.85 -19.44
CA ARG A 127 -5.50 -13.93 -19.85
C ARG A 127 -4.21 -13.31 -20.37
N GLN A 128 -3.15 -13.45 -19.59
CA GLN A 128 -1.84 -12.92 -19.93
C GLN A 128 -0.74 -13.81 -19.36
N TYR A 129 0.48 -13.65 -19.87
CA TYR A 129 1.63 -14.33 -19.30
C TYR A 129 1.90 -13.76 -17.91
N THR A 130 2.06 -14.65 -16.92
CA THR A 130 2.46 -14.27 -15.57
C THR A 130 3.71 -15.05 -15.19
N GLY A 131 4.77 -14.33 -14.80
CA GLY A 131 6.01 -14.94 -14.32
C GLY A 131 5.75 -15.92 -13.16
N THR A 132 4.79 -15.61 -12.28
CA THR A 132 4.40 -16.45 -11.13
C THR A 132 3.96 -17.86 -11.53
N ALA A 133 3.28 -18.02 -12.68
CA ALA A 133 2.83 -19.34 -13.15
C ALA A 133 3.66 -19.89 -14.32
N GLY A 134 4.58 -19.09 -14.87
CA GLY A 134 5.42 -19.45 -16.03
C GLY A 134 4.65 -19.70 -17.33
N ARG A 135 3.38 -19.28 -17.41
CA ARG A 135 2.48 -19.54 -18.54
C ARG A 135 1.37 -18.49 -18.63
N ILE A 136 0.62 -18.53 -19.72
CA ILE A 136 -0.58 -17.69 -19.86
C ILE A 136 -1.68 -18.23 -18.95
N GLU A 137 -2.16 -17.40 -18.03
CA GLU A 137 -3.29 -17.68 -17.14
C GLU A 137 -4.15 -16.44 -16.93
N ASN A 138 -5.36 -16.66 -16.41
CA ASN A 138 -6.17 -15.55 -15.92
C ASN A 138 -5.51 -14.94 -14.68
N SER A 139 -4.95 -13.76 -14.84
CA SER A 139 -4.14 -13.11 -13.82
C SER A 139 -4.24 -11.59 -13.91
N GLN A 140 -4.00 -10.96 -12.77
CA GLN A 140 -3.71 -9.55 -12.66
C GLN A 140 -2.20 -9.40 -12.62
N VAL A 141 -1.62 -8.61 -13.53
CA VAL A 141 -0.17 -8.36 -13.55
C VAL A 141 0.08 -6.87 -13.35
N ALA A 142 0.90 -6.55 -12.37
CA ALA A 142 1.32 -5.18 -12.10
C ALA A 142 2.85 -5.08 -12.12
N VAL A 143 3.36 -4.03 -12.73
CA VAL A 143 4.77 -3.64 -12.66
C VAL A 143 4.91 -2.64 -11.53
N TYR A 144 5.85 -2.87 -10.62
CA TYR A 144 6.13 -1.99 -9.50
C TYR A 144 7.50 -1.35 -9.65
N LEU A 145 7.59 -0.08 -9.25
CA LEU A 145 8.85 0.64 -9.11
C LEU A 145 9.19 0.76 -7.63
N THR A 146 10.26 0.09 -7.21
CA THR A 146 10.79 0.17 -5.84
C THR A 146 11.97 1.14 -5.81
N TYR A 147 11.93 2.08 -4.88
CA TYR A 147 13.06 2.94 -4.51
C TYR A 147 13.80 2.31 -3.32
N ALA A 148 15.09 2.01 -3.49
CA ALA A 148 15.92 1.38 -2.47
C ALA A 148 17.18 2.19 -2.18
N THR A 149 17.50 2.38 -0.91
CA THR A 149 18.75 2.97 -0.42
C THR A 149 19.30 2.14 0.73
N THR A 150 20.45 2.52 1.28
CA THR A 150 20.98 1.90 2.50
C THR A 150 20.11 2.13 3.73
N ALA A 151 19.20 3.12 3.70
CA ALA A 151 18.30 3.42 4.80
C ALA A 151 17.00 2.58 4.76
N GLY A 152 16.62 2.05 3.60
CA GLY A 152 15.39 1.26 3.46
C GLY A 152 14.91 1.16 2.01
N ARG A 153 13.67 0.70 1.84
CA ARG A 153 13.03 0.59 0.52
C ARG A 153 11.52 0.84 0.61
N ALA A 154 10.94 1.38 -0.46
CA ALA A 154 9.49 1.53 -0.59
C ALA A 154 9.06 1.50 -2.07
N LEU A 155 7.81 1.11 -2.31
CA LEU A 155 7.19 1.23 -3.64
C LEU A 155 6.83 2.70 -3.89
N ILE A 156 7.23 3.24 -5.03
CA ILE A 156 7.03 4.65 -5.41
C ILE A 156 6.26 4.85 -6.72
N ASP A 157 5.98 3.76 -7.44
CA ASP A 157 5.07 3.75 -8.58
C ASP A 157 4.55 2.35 -8.85
N THR A 158 3.45 2.29 -9.59
CA THR A 158 2.87 1.05 -10.10
C THR A 158 2.19 1.29 -11.44
N TRP A 159 2.29 0.29 -12.30
CA TRP A 159 1.54 0.23 -13.55
C TRP A 159 0.79 -1.10 -13.61
N LEU A 160 -0.52 -1.04 -13.80
CA LEU A 160 -1.35 -2.22 -13.97
C LEU A 160 -1.52 -2.49 -15.46
N THR A 161 -1.31 -3.74 -15.90
CA THR A 161 -1.59 -4.13 -17.28
C THR A 161 -3.10 -4.08 -17.53
N GLU A 162 -3.53 -3.34 -18.55
CA GLU A 162 -4.91 -3.29 -19.02
C GLU A 162 -5.21 -4.34 -20.09
#